data_AF-A0A922M239-F1
#
_entry.id   AF-A0A922M239-F1
#
_cell.length_a   1.000
_cell.length_b   1.000
_cell.length_c   1.000
_cell.angle_alpha   90.00
_cell.angle_beta   90.00
_cell.angle_gamma   90.00
#
_symmetry.space_group_name_H-M   'P 1'
#
loop_
_entity.id
_entity.type
_entity.pdbx_description
1 polymer ?
#
loop_
_entity_poly.entity_id
_entity_poly.type
_entity_poly.pdbx_seq_one_letter_code
_entity_poly.pdbx_strand_id
1 'polypeptide(L)'
;SSRHEVKRHERSESASSKHRSDQKHKSHERNRSQSPKSSKHRSTSRERKQSKHKKSKKKKRQSSGSSSSSDSDEEELKLLQRLEAERLRLKEEKKKQKEQLKANETPEEKRARRLREKQEKERKRRERMGWDNEYQCYTNQDNPFGDSALTNTFVWTKKLAKEGVKTVSRDELEALNRQKQLENKIELEKVKQRRLEREAERVAREAEAASAARAREALQFHTWARQEDAFHLHQARLRSQIRIRDGRAKPIDLLAWYVSSEECVDALEMHEPYTYLNGLQSQDLEDLLEDIKVYKELENNANQAYWEDVQTIVLDELSKLRRLAAPDARRDGVHQAVADDVTQVAHQQRMSLCRRYHNI
;
A
#
# COMPACT_ATOMS: atom_id res chain seq x y z
N SER A 1 63.61 -8.14 -2.35
CA SER A 1 63.47 -8.84 -3.64
C SER A 1 62.74 -10.17 -3.47
N SER A 2 61.46 -10.22 -3.83
CA SER A 2 60.82 -11.46 -4.29
C SER A 2 59.58 -11.04 -5.08
N ARG A 3 59.68 -11.16 -6.40
CA ARG A 3 58.60 -10.87 -7.36
C ARG A 3 57.58 -12.01 -7.28
N HIS A 4 56.30 -11.70 -7.09
CA HIS A 4 55.21 -12.62 -7.34
C HIS A 4 54.48 -12.18 -8.62
N GLU A 5 54.56 -13.05 -9.62
CA GLU A 5 54.05 -12.90 -10.97
C GLU A 5 52.62 -13.46 -11.02
N VAL A 6 51.63 -12.60 -11.25
CA VAL A 6 50.22 -12.98 -11.39
C VAL A 6 49.93 -13.31 -12.85
N LYS A 7 49.78 -14.60 -13.17
CA LYS A 7 49.29 -15.07 -14.48
C LYS A 7 47.77 -14.91 -14.56
N ARG A 8 47.31 -14.00 -15.41
CA ARG A 8 45.91 -13.89 -15.88
C ARG A 8 45.63 -14.99 -16.90
N HIS A 9 44.57 -15.76 -16.68
CA HIS A 9 44.03 -16.70 -17.67
C HIS A 9 42.68 -16.15 -18.16
N GLU A 10 42.67 -15.62 -19.38
CA GLU A 10 41.44 -15.31 -20.10
C GLU A 10 40.88 -16.61 -20.70
N ARG A 11 39.59 -16.88 -20.47
CA ARG A 11 38.86 -17.99 -21.08
C ARG A 11 37.65 -17.42 -21.80
N SER A 12 37.81 -17.21 -23.10
CA SER A 12 36.77 -16.86 -24.05
C SER A 12 35.95 -18.11 -24.42
N GLU A 13 34.71 -18.20 -23.98
CA GLU A 13 33.74 -19.19 -24.49
C GLU A 13 32.78 -18.52 -25.47
N SER A 14 33.01 -18.75 -26.76
CA SER A 14 32.15 -18.36 -27.87
C SER A 14 31.00 -19.36 -28.02
N ALA A 15 29.78 -18.98 -27.60
CA ALA A 15 28.57 -19.75 -27.84
C ALA A 15 27.93 -19.40 -29.20
N SER A 16 27.89 -20.40 -30.08
CA SER A 16 27.27 -20.35 -31.41
C SER A 16 25.76 -20.62 -31.32
N SER A 17 24.94 -19.60 -31.60
CA SER A 17 23.47 -19.75 -31.74
C SER A 17 23.05 -19.67 -33.21
N LYS A 18 22.80 -20.84 -33.82
CA LYS A 18 22.16 -20.95 -35.16
C LYS A 18 20.64 -20.85 -35.01
N HIS A 19 20.08 -19.67 -35.26
CA HIS A 19 18.64 -19.49 -35.52
C HIS A 19 18.33 -19.82 -36.99
N ARG A 20 17.51 -20.84 -37.23
CA ARG A 20 16.85 -21.10 -38.51
C ARG A 20 15.53 -20.34 -38.57
N SER A 21 15.47 -19.32 -39.42
CA SER A 21 14.24 -18.64 -39.82
C SER A 21 13.70 -19.27 -41.11
N ASP A 22 12.49 -19.80 -41.06
CA ASP A 22 11.77 -20.31 -42.23
C ASP A 22 10.40 -19.62 -42.26
N GLN A 23 10.32 -18.48 -42.94
CA GLN A 23 9.08 -17.77 -43.24
C GLN A 23 8.74 -17.96 -44.72
N LYS A 24 7.68 -18.74 -44.98
CA LYS A 24 7.14 -18.97 -46.32
C LYS A 24 5.92 -18.09 -46.52
N HIS A 25 6.09 -17.00 -47.29
CA HIS A 25 5.00 -16.18 -47.82
C HIS A 25 4.15 -16.98 -48.81
N LYS A 26 2.82 -16.94 -48.65
CA LYS A 26 1.86 -17.38 -49.67
C LYS A 26 0.81 -16.30 -49.87
N SER A 27 0.97 -15.55 -50.96
CA SER A 27 -0.02 -14.64 -51.53
C SER A 27 -1.04 -15.42 -52.35
N HIS A 28 -2.33 -15.21 -52.09
CA HIS A 28 -3.40 -15.59 -53.03
C HIS A 28 -4.43 -14.46 -53.15
N GLU A 29 -4.29 -13.71 -54.25
CA GLU A 29 -5.31 -13.38 -55.25
C GLU A 29 -6.77 -13.19 -54.80
N ARG A 30 -7.24 -11.98 -55.08
CA ARG A 30 -8.63 -11.52 -55.07
C ARG A 30 -9.43 -12.18 -56.20
N ASN A 31 -10.63 -12.67 -55.90
CA ASN A 31 -11.76 -12.73 -56.84
C ASN A 31 -13.05 -12.72 -55.99
N ARG A 32 -13.98 -11.77 -56.12
CA ARG A 32 -14.82 -11.31 -57.24
C ARG A 32 -16.27 -11.67 -56.86
N SER A 33 -17.07 -10.63 -56.79
CA SER A 33 -18.45 -10.55 -56.30
C SER A 33 -19.44 -11.34 -57.16
N GLN A 34 -20.39 -12.02 -56.51
CA GLN A 34 -21.68 -12.40 -57.09
C GLN A 34 -22.78 -12.39 -56.02
N SER A 35 -23.70 -11.43 -56.14
CA SER A 35 -25.00 -11.46 -55.46
C SER A 35 -25.95 -12.45 -56.13
N PRO A 36 -26.86 -13.08 -55.38
CA PRO A 36 -28.19 -13.29 -55.93
C PRO A 36 -29.33 -12.96 -54.95
N LYS A 37 -30.08 -11.94 -55.36
CA LYS A 37 -31.54 -11.84 -55.48
C LYS A 37 -32.45 -12.49 -54.41
N SER A 38 -33.12 -11.58 -53.72
CA SER A 38 -34.45 -11.66 -53.11
C SER A 38 -35.42 -12.65 -53.77
N SER A 39 -36.03 -13.52 -52.95
CA SER A 39 -37.37 -14.03 -53.19
C SER A 39 -38.22 -13.85 -51.93
N LYS A 40 -39.41 -13.30 -52.14
CA LYS A 40 -40.31 -12.73 -51.16
C LYS A 40 -41.52 -13.65 -51.08
N HIS A 41 -41.58 -14.52 -50.06
CA HIS A 41 -42.80 -15.27 -49.75
C HIS A 41 -43.34 -14.90 -48.37
N ARG A 42 -44.45 -14.18 -48.43
CA ARG A 42 -45.32 -13.79 -47.33
C ARG A 42 -46.36 -14.89 -47.17
N SER A 43 -46.33 -15.64 -46.08
CA SER A 43 -47.46 -16.47 -45.67
C SER A 43 -47.82 -16.16 -44.21
N THR A 44 -49.00 -15.58 -44.07
CA THR A 44 -49.68 -15.27 -42.83
C THR A 44 -50.36 -16.53 -42.32
N SER A 45 -49.89 -17.10 -41.20
CA SER A 45 -50.67 -18.06 -40.43
C SER A 45 -50.79 -17.57 -38.99
N ARG A 46 -52.03 -17.26 -38.61
CA ARG A 46 -52.45 -16.93 -37.25
C ARG A 46 -52.71 -18.24 -36.52
N GLU A 47 -51.76 -18.70 -35.71
CA GLU A 47 -52.02 -19.78 -34.75
C GLU A 47 -52.27 -19.24 -33.34
N ARG A 48 -53.47 -19.54 -32.85
CA ARG A 48 -53.94 -19.29 -31.48
C ARG A 48 -53.06 -20.05 -30.49
N LYS A 49 -52.29 -19.33 -29.68
CA LYS A 49 -51.51 -19.92 -28.59
C LYS A 49 -52.43 -20.26 -27.41
N GLN A 50 -52.59 -21.55 -27.14
CA GLN A 50 -53.15 -22.07 -25.89
C GLN A 50 -52.31 -21.59 -24.70
N SER A 51 -53.00 -21.04 -23.70
CA SER A 51 -52.44 -20.60 -22.42
C SER A 51 -52.01 -21.81 -21.58
N LYS A 52 -50.71 -22.11 -21.52
CA LYS A 52 -50.16 -23.06 -20.56
C LYS A 52 -50.13 -22.44 -19.16
N HIS A 53 -50.99 -22.96 -18.27
CA HIS A 53 -51.00 -22.63 -16.85
C HIS A 53 -49.63 -22.94 -16.21
N LYS A 54 -49.07 -21.95 -15.51
CA LYS A 54 -47.85 -22.12 -14.71
C LYS A 54 -48.19 -22.91 -13.44
N LYS A 55 -47.76 -24.16 -13.38
CA LYS A 55 -47.81 -24.99 -12.17
C LYS A 55 -46.84 -24.38 -11.14
N SER A 56 -47.37 -23.75 -10.09
CA SER A 56 -46.58 -23.22 -8.98
C SER A 56 -45.96 -24.37 -8.19
N LYS A 57 -44.63 -24.50 -8.20
CA LYS A 57 -43.91 -25.42 -7.32
C LYS A 57 -44.05 -24.92 -5.87
N LYS A 58 -44.94 -25.53 -5.09
CA LYS A 58 -44.95 -25.41 -3.62
C LYS A 58 -43.67 -26.04 -3.08
N LYS A 59 -42.78 -25.22 -2.50
CA LYS A 59 -41.66 -25.72 -1.69
C LYS A 59 -42.24 -26.31 -0.39
N LYS A 60 -42.12 -27.63 -0.20
CA LYS A 60 -42.30 -28.25 1.12
C LYS A 60 -41.11 -27.83 1.98
N ARG A 61 -41.35 -27.00 3.00
CA ARG A 61 -40.41 -26.84 4.12
C ARG A 61 -40.70 -27.99 5.08
N GLN A 62 -39.68 -28.76 5.41
CA GLN A 62 -39.75 -29.71 6.51
C GLN A 62 -39.51 -28.93 7.79
N SER A 63 -40.48 -28.97 8.71
CA SER A 63 -40.32 -28.52 10.09
C SER A 63 -40.43 -29.75 10.97
N SER A 64 -39.32 -30.08 11.62
CA SER A 64 -39.25 -30.89 12.82
C SER A 64 -39.87 -30.10 13.99
N GLY A 65 -40.83 -30.69 14.69
CA GLY A 65 -41.42 -30.13 15.90
C GLY A 65 -42.36 -31.13 16.56
N SER A 66 -42.07 -31.44 17.81
CA SER A 66 -42.64 -32.46 18.69
C SER A 66 -43.97 -32.06 19.34
N SER A 67 -44.82 -33.09 19.56
CA SER A 67 -45.78 -33.33 20.65
C SER A 67 -46.64 -32.21 21.28
N SER A 68 -47.96 -32.46 21.21
CA SER A 68 -49.06 -32.17 22.17
C SER A 68 -49.47 -30.72 22.48
N SER A 69 -50.63 -30.29 21.95
CA SER A 69 -51.88 -30.02 22.70
C SER A 69 -52.95 -29.50 21.73
N SER A 70 -54.15 -30.08 21.80
CA SER A 70 -55.22 -29.98 20.79
C SER A 70 -56.25 -28.91 21.18
N ASP A 71 -55.90 -27.63 21.01
CA ASP A 71 -56.88 -26.52 21.07
C ASP A 71 -56.41 -25.22 20.36
N SER A 72 -55.12 -25.10 20.01
CA SER A 72 -54.56 -23.88 19.37
C SER A 72 -54.53 -23.89 17.82
N ASP A 73 -54.75 -25.05 17.17
CA ASP A 73 -54.67 -25.17 15.71
C ASP A 73 -55.83 -24.48 14.96
N GLU A 74 -57.01 -24.35 15.59
CA GLU A 74 -58.16 -23.67 14.98
C GLU A 74 -57.94 -22.15 14.87
N GLU A 75 -57.31 -21.55 15.89
CA GLU A 75 -57.01 -20.12 15.90
C GLU A 75 -55.89 -19.76 14.91
N GLU A 76 -54.91 -20.64 14.71
CA GLU A 76 -53.86 -20.46 13.70
C GLU A 76 -54.43 -20.54 12.27
N LEU A 77 -55.38 -21.45 12.01
CA LEU A 77 -56.08 -21.54 10.72
C LEU A 77 -56.96 -20.32 10.45
N LYS A 78 -57.70 -19.83 11.45
CA LYS A 78 -58.48 -18.59 11.36
C LYS A 78 -57.58 -17.37 11.11
N LEU A 79 -56.40 -17.31 11.72
CA LEU A 79 -55.42 -16.24 11.51
C LEU A 79 -54.86 -16.25 10.08
N LEU A 80 -54.50 -17.43 9.54
CA LEU A 80 -54.08 -17.57 8.14
C LEU A 80 -55.17 -17.16 7.16
N GLN A 81 -56.42 -17.54 7.43
CA GLN A 81 -57.57 -17.14 6.61
C GLN A 81 -57.81 -15.62 6.66
N ARG A 82 -57.62 -15.00 7.84
CA ARG A 82 -57.71 -13.55 8.02
C ARG A 82 -56.60 -12.80 7.28
N LEU A 83 -55.36 -13.30 7.34
CA LEU A 83 -54.22 -12.75 6.60
C LEU A 83 -54.37 -12.90 5.08
N GLU A 84 -54.95 -14.02 4.61
CA GLU A 84 -55.24 -14.22 3.20
C GLU A 84 -56.37 -13.28 2.72
N ALA A 85 -57.42 -13.09 3.53
CA ALA A 85 -58.49 -12.12 3.26
C ALA A 85 -57.98 -10.68 3.25
N GLU A 86 -57.11 -10.30 4.19
CA GLU A 86 -56.46 -9.00 4.23
C GLU A 86 -55.57 -8.78 2.99
N ARG A 87 -54.80 -9.80 2.60
CA ARG A 87 -53.96 -9.76 1.39
C ARG A 87 -54.79 -9.61 0.12
N LEU A 88 -55.98 -10.22 0.06
CA LEU A 88 -56.92 -10.05 -1.05
C LEU A 88 -57.49 -8.63 -1.07
N ARG A 89 -57.89 -8.08 0.08
CA ARG A 89 -58.35 -6.69 0.20
C ARG A 89 -57.29 -5.68 -0.26
N LEU A 90 -56.05 -5.82 0.22
CA LEU A 90 -54.92 -4.97 -0.18
C LEU A 90 -54.64 -5.06 -1.69
N LYS A 91 -54.86 -6.23 -2.30
CA LYS A 91 -54.69 -6.44 -3.74
C LYS A 91 -55.82 -5.77 -4.54
N GLU A 92 -57.04 -5.80 -4.04
CA GLU A 92 -58.19 -5.11 -4.63
C GLU A 92 -58.06 -3.60 -4.50
N GLU A 93 -57.66 -3.08 -3.35
CA GLU A 93 -57.39 -1.66 -3.13
C GLU A 93 -56.28 -1.16 -4.07
N LYS A 94 -55.16 -1.89 -4.17
CA LYS A 94 -54.10 -1.58 -5.14
C LYS A 94 -54.58 -1.64 -6.59
N LYS A 95 -55.55 -2.51 -6.90
CA LYS A 95 -56.14 -2.59 -8.24
C LYS A 95 -57.02 -1.37 -8.51
N LYS A 96 -57.87 -0.99 -7.55
CA LYS A 96 -58.71 0.23 -7.59
C LYS A 96 -57.85 1.50 -7.70
N GLN A 97 -56.81 1.64 -6.89
CA GLN A 97 -55.87 2.78 -6.96
C GLN A 97 -55.18 2.86 -8.32
N LYS A 98 -54.72 1.73 -8.88
CA LYS A 98 -54.15 1.69 -10.23
C LYS A 98 -55.16 2.02 -11.33
N GLU A 99 -56.43 1.72 -11.11
CA GLU A 99 -57.50 2.03 -12.04
C GLU A 99 -57.88 3.52 -11.99
N GLN A 100 -57.96 4.09 -10.79
CA GLN A 100 -58.13 5.54 -10.57
C GLN A 100 -56.96 6.33 -11.17
N LEU A 101 -55.72 5.91 -10.94
CA LEU A 101 -54.54 6.52 -11.55
C LEU A 101 -54.53 6.42 -13.08
N LYS A 102 -55.10 5.34 -13.65
CA LYS A 102 -55.24 5.17 -15.11
C LYS A 102 -56.40 5.96 -15.70
N ALA A 103 -57.44 6.22 -14.92
CA ALA A 103 -58.60 7.02 -15.32
C ALA A 103 -58.25 8.52 -15.32
N ASN A 104 -57.40 8.94 -14.39
CA ASN A 104 -56.88 10.31 -14.30
C ASN A 104 -55.66 10.57 -15.21
N GLU A 105 -55.15 9.53 -15.89
CA GLU A 105 -53.96 9.61 -16.76
C GLU A 105 -54.30 10.35 -18.06
N THR A 106 -53.55 11.42 -18.36
CA THR A 106 -53.70 12.16 -19.62
C THR A 106 -53.40 11.26 -20.83
N PRO A 107 -53.94 11.54 -22.03
CA PRO A 107 -53.69 10.72 -23.22
C PRO A 107 -52.20 10.66 -23.61
N GLU A 108 -51.42 11.67 -23.24
CA GLU A 108 -49.97 11.73 -23.46
C GLU A 108 -49.20 10.81 -22.51
N GLU A 109 -49.56 10.80 -21.23
CA GLU A 109 -48.94 9.94 -20.21
C GLU A 109 -49.25 8.45 -20.48
N LYS A 110 -50.45 8.15 -21.00
CA LYS A 110 -50.82 6.82 -21.50
C LYS A 110 -49.94 6.37 -22.69
N ARG A 111 -49.53 7.29 -23.57
CA ARG A 111 -48.58 6.99 -24.68
C ARG A 111 -47.18 6.74 -24.14
N ALA A 112 -46.71 7.55 -23.18
CA ALA A 112 -45.41 7.37 -22.53
C ALA A 112 -45.31 6.03 -21.78
N ARG A 113 -46.40 5.60 -21.11
CA ARG A 113 -46.46 4.28 -20.46
C ARG A 113 -46.36 3.14 -21.46
N ARG A 114 -47.07 3.23 -22.59
CA ARG A 114 -47.01 2.22 -23.67
C ARG A 114 -45.63 2.18 -24.32
N LEU A 115 -44.97 3.33 -24.47
CA LEU A 115 -43.61 3.41 -25.01
C LEU A 115 -42.60 2.78 -24.05
N ARG A 116 -42.66 3.09 -22.75
CA ARG A 116 -41.83 2.46 -21.71
C ARG A 116 -42.06 0.95 -21.63
N GLU A 117 -43.32 0.50 -21.66
CA GLU A 117 -43.66 -0.92 -21.66
C GLU A 117 -43.10 -1.62 -22.92
N LYS A 118 -43.09 -0.94 -24.08
CA LYS A 118 -42.49 -1.45 -25.32
C LYS A 118 -40.97 -1.55 -25.20
N GLN A 119 -40.30 -0.50 -24.71
CA GLN A 119 -38.86 -0.47 -24.49
C GLN A 119 -38.40 -1.51 -23.45
N GLU A 120 -39.14 -1.69 -22.36
CA GLU A 120 -38.81 -2.69 -21.33
C GLU A 120 -39.01 -4.13 -21.84
N LYS A 121 -40.08 -4.37 -22.61
CA LYS A 121 -40.29 -5.66 -23.30
C LYS A 121 -39.17 -5.96 -24.29
N GLU A 122 -38.67 -4.93 -24.97
CA GLU A 122 -37.56 -5.04 -25.90
C GLU A 122 -36.22 -5.28 -25.19
N ARG A 123 -35.95 -4.57 -24.07
CA ARG A 123 -34.79 -4.81 -23.21
C ARG A 123 -34.79 -6.23 -22.65
N LYS A 124 -35.90 -6.68 -22.06
CA LYS A 124 -36.07 -8.07 -21.57
C LYS A 124 -35.92 -9.11 -22.67
N ARG A 125 -36.33 -8.79 -23.91
CA ARG A 125 -36.12 -9.67 -25.06
C ARG A 125 -34.64 -9.75 -25.42
N ARG A 126 -33.89 -8.64 -25.39
CA ARG A 126 -32.44 -8.61 -25.66
C ARG A 126 -31.61 -9.28 -24.58
N GLU A 127 -31.92 -9.03 -23.31
CA GLU A 127 -31.30 -9.72 -22.17
C GLU A 127 -31.46 -11.25 -22.29
N ARG A 128 -32.66 -11.72 -22.70
CA ARG A 128 -32.91 -13.15 -22.93
C ARG A 128 -32.08 -13.74 -24.08
N MET A 129 -31.73 -12.93 -25.07
CA MET A 129 -30.93 -13.32 -26.24
C MET A 129 -29.42 -13.30 -25.95
N GLY A 130 -29.00 -12.97 -24.72
CA GLY A 130 -27.60 -13.03 -24.30
C GLY A 130 -26.74 -11.86 -24.76
N TRP A 131 -27.35 -10.76 -25.22
CA TRP A 131 -26.63 -9.51 -25.50
C TRP A 131 -26.13 -8.89 -24.19
N ASP A 132 -24.82 -8.99 -23.95
CA ASP A 132 -24.16 -8.38 -22.78
C ASP A 132 -24.28 -6.85 -22.79
N ASN A 133 -24.05 -6.24 -21.62
CA ASN A 133 -24.11 -4.79 -21.41
C ASN A 133 -23.28 -4.01 -22.43
N GLU A 134 -22.14 -4.57 -22.86
CA GLU A 134 -21.22 -3.98 -23.83
C GLU A 134 -21.74 -3.96 -25.28
N TYR A 135 -22.74 -4.79 -25.62
CA TYR A 135 -23.36 -4.83 -26.95
C TYR A 135 -24.72 -4.10 -27.03
N GLN A 136 -25.20 -3.51 -25.92
CA GLN A 136 -26.49 -2.80 -25.89
C GLN A 136 -26.54 -1.52 -26.74
N CYS A 137 -25.38 -0.99 -27.12
CA CYS A 137 -25.23 0.24 -27.89
C CYS A 137 -25.55 0.09 -29.38
N TYR A 138 -25.62 -1.12 -29.94
CA TYR A 138 -26.00 -1.31 -31.33
C TYR A 138 -27.50 -1.56 -31.45
N THR A 139 -28.24 -0.69 -32.13
CA THR A 139 -29.65 -0.97 -32.45
C THR A 139 -29.81 -1.24 -33.95
N ASN A 140 -30.85 -1.98 -34.36
CA ASN A 140 -31.14 -2.16 -35.80
C ASN A 140 -31.38 -0.84 -36.55
N GLN A 141 -31.66 0.26 -35.83
CA GLN A 141 -31.88 1.59 -36.41
C GLN A 141 -30.62 2.45 -36.39
N ASP A 142 -29.64 2.08 -35.57
CA ASP A 142 -28.43 2.88 -35.29
C ASP A 142 -27.18 2.02 -35.55
N ASN A 143 -27.26 1.22 -36.62
CA ASN A 143 -26.18 0.35 -37.05
C ASN A 143 -25.31 1.10 -38.06
N PRO A 144 -24.03 1.40 -37.75
CA PRO A 144 -23.14 2.14 -38.64
C PRO A 144 -22.88 1.44 -39.99
N PHE A 145 -23.19 0.16 -40.11
CA PHE A 145 -23.05 -0.62 -41.35
C PHE A 145 -24.35 -0.69 -42.18
N GLY A 146 -25.42 -0.01 -41.76
CA GLY A 146 -26.70 0.04 -42.49
C GLY A 146 -27.51 -1.25 -42.50
N ASP A 147 -27.12 -2.23 -41.67
CA ASP A 147 -27.74 -3.56 -41.64
C ASP A 147 -29.03 -3.52 -40.79
N SER A 148 -30.20 -3.65 -41.44
CA SER A 148 -31.52 -3.59 -40.79
C SER A 148 -31.87 -4.81 -39.92
N ALA A 149 -31.05 -5.86 -40.01
CA ALA A 149 -31.30 -7.19 -39.43
C ALA A 149 -30.26 -7.59 -38.37
N LEU A 150 -29.54 -6.63 -37.78
CA LEU A 150 -28.46 -6.86 -36.82
C LEU A 150 -28.87 -7.73 -35.61
N THR A 151 -30.12 -7.64 -35.17
CA THR A 151 -30.65 -8.45 -34.05
C THR A 151 -31.02 -9.88 -34.42
N ASN A 152 -30.98 -10.26 -35.69
CA ASN A 152 -31.32 -11.63 -36.09
C ASN A 152 -30.16 -12.57 -35.77
N THR A 153 -30.46 -13.68 -35.10
CA THR A 153 -29.44 -14.67 -34.75
C THR A 153 -28.97 -15.39 -36.02
N PHE A 154 -27.68 -15.27 -36.31
CA PHE A 154 -27.04 -16.00 -37.40
C PHE A 154 -27.13 -17.50 -37.13
N VAL A 155 -27.57 -18.26 -38.13
CA VAL A 155 -27.69 -19.71 -38.05
C VAL A 155 -26.79 -20.33 -39.10
N TRP A 156 -25.83 -21.13 -38.65
CA TRP A 156 -24.91 -21.82 -39.55
C TRP A 156 -25.58 -23.07 -40.15
N THR A 157 -26.39 -22.83 -41.17
CA THR A 157 -27.22 -23.86 -41.83
C THR A 157 -26.40 -25.05 -42.34
N LYS A 158 -25.20 -24.81 -42.89
CA LYS A 158 -24.26 -25.88 -43.31
C LYS A 158 -23.76 -26.74 -42.15
N LYS A 159 -23.48 -26.13 -40.98
CA LYS A 159 -23.03 -26.88 -39.79
C LYS A 159 -24.15 -27.75 -39.23
N LEU A 160 -25.36 -27.21 -39.16
CA LEU A 160 -26.55 -27.97 -38.75
C LEU A 160 -26.86 -29.13 -39.70
N ALA A 161 -26.67 -28.92 -41.01
CA ALA A 161 -26.80 -29.96 -42.00
C ALA A 161 -25.75 -31.07 -41.83
N LYS A 162 -24.51 -30.72 -41.47
CA LYS A 162 -23.40 -31.65 -41.27
C LYS A 162 -23.54 -32.46 -39.97
N GLU A 163 -24.08 -31.88 -38.89
CA GLU A 163 -24.30 -32.59 -37.63
C GLU A 163 -25.61 -33.39 -37.58
N GLY A 164 -26.38 -33.44 -38.67
CA GLY A 164 -27.64 -34.20 -38.73
C GLY A 164 -28.80 -33.58 -37.94
N VAL A 165 -28.57 -32.43 -37.30
CA VAL A 165 -29.53 -31.68 -36.46
C VAL A 165 -30.44 -30.78 -37.32
N LYS A 166 -30.89 -31.29 -38.47
CA LYS A 166 -31.83 -30.55 -39.35
C LYS A 166 -33.28 -30.61 -38.84
N THR A 167 -33.62 -31.63 -38.05
CA THR A 167 -34.98 -31.93 -37.59
C THR A 167 -35.28 -31.45 -36.18
N VAL A 168 -34.25 -31.02 -35.42
CA VAL A 168 -34.38 -30.53 -34.06
C VAL A 168 -35.01 -29.14 -34.07
N SER A 169 -35.90 -28.88 -33.11
CA SER A 169 -36.65 -27.63 -33.08
C SER A 169 -35.74 -26.43 -32.89
N ARG A 170 -36.08 -25.29 -33.49
CA ARG A 170 -35.32 -24.04 -33.35
C ARG A 170 -35.18 -23.63 -31.87
N ASP A 171 -36.19 -23.89 -31.05
CA ASP A 171 -36.18 -23.61 -29.61
C ASP A 171 -35.15 -24.46 -28.85
N GLU A 172 -34.99 -25.74 -29.18
CA GLU A 172 -33.98 -26.62 -28.58
C GLU A 172 -32.56 -26.20 -28.99
N LEU A 173 -32.39 -25.79 -30.25
CA LEU A 173 -31.11 -25.30 -30.77
C LEU A 173 -30.66 -23.99 -30.08
N GLU A 174 -31.60 -23.08 -29.84
CA GLU A 174 -31.37 -21.84 -29.10
C GLU A 174 -31.11 -22.10 -27.60
N ALA A 175 -31.66 -23.17 -27.03
CA ALA A 175 -31.38 -23.58 -25.65
C ALA A 175 -29.96 -24.14 -25.50
N LEU A 176 -29.55 -25.05 -26.40
CA LEU A 176 -28.19 -25.61 -26.41
C LEU A 176 -27.12 -24.53 -26.66
N ASN A 177 -27.38 -23.59 -27.57
CA ASN A 177 -26.45 -22.48 -27.84
C ASN A 177 -26.32 -21.55 -26.62
N ARG A 178 -27.43 -21.25 -25.91
CA ARG A 178 -27.38 -20.50 -24.65
C ARG A 178 -26.59 -21.23 -23.56
N GLN A 179 -26.77 -22.54 -23.43
CA GLN A 179 -26.00 -23.34 -22.47
C GLN A 179 -24.49 -23.29 -22.79
N LYS A 180 -24.13 -23.47 -24.06
CA LYS A 180 -22.73 -23.37 -24.52
C LYS A 180 -22.12 -21.97 -24.31
N GLN A 181 -22.91 -20.91 -24.48
CA GLN A 181 -22.48 -19.55 -24.19
C GLN A 181 -22.23 -19.34 -22.69
N LEU A 182 -23.11 -19.87 -21.83
CA LEU A 182 -22.92 -19.80 -20.38
C LEU A 182 -21.67 -20.56 -19.94
N GLU A 183 -21.45 -21.77 -20.48
CA GLU A 183 -20.24 -22.56 -20.23
C GLU A 183 -18.98 -21.81 -20.68
N ASN A 184 -18.99 -21.20 -21.87
CA ASN A 184 -17.87 -20.40 -22.36
C ASN A 184 -17.59 -19.17 -21.49
N LYS A 185 -18.63 -18.48 -21.00
CA LYS A 185 -18.47 -17.36 -20.05
C LYS A 185 -17.82 -17.82 -18.74
N ILE A 186 -18.25 -18.95 -18.19
CA ILE A 186 -17.66 -19.53 -16.97
C ILE A 186 -16.20 -19.94 -17.21
N GLU A 187 -15.89 -20.53 -18.37
CA GLU A 187 -14.52 -20.87 -18.74
C GLU A 187 -13.64 -19.62 -18.88
N LEU A 188 -14.13 -18.56 -19.53
CA LEU A 188 -13.44 -17.28 -19.66
C LEU A 188 -13.19 -16.64 -18.29
N GLU A 189 -14.16 -16.66 -17.38
CA GLU A 189 -13.99 -16.16 -16.01
C GLU A 189 -12.93 -16.94 -15.24
N LYS A 190 -12.91 -18.29 -15.35
CA LYS A 190 -11.86 -19.13 -14.75
C LYS A 190 -10.47 -18.84 -15.34
N VAL A 191 -10.39 -18.55 -16.64
CA VAL A 191 -9.13 -18.15 -17.28
C VAL A 191 -8.69 -16.76 -16.79
N LYS A 192 -9.63 -15.83 -16.63
CA LYS A 192 -9.36 -14.49 -16.08
C LYS A 192 -8.87 -14.56 -14.64
N GLN A 193 -9.53 -15.37 -13.79
CA GLN A 193 -9.10 -15.61 -12.41
C GLN A 193 -7.67 -16.17 -12.35
N ARG A 194 -7.37 -17.21 -13.14
CA ARG A 194 -6.00 -17.77 -13.22
C ARG A 194 -4.94 -16.79 -13.75
N ARG A 195 -5.32 -15.74 -14.49
CA ARG A 195 -4.39 -14.67 -14.91
C ARG A 195 -4.17 -13.69 -13.77
N LEU A 196 -5.24 -13.28 -13.10
CA LEU A 196 -5.22 -12.40 -11.93
C LEU A 196 -4.40 -13.01 -10.78
N GLU A 197 -4.56 -14.30 -10.50
CA GLU A 197 -3.78 -15.01 -9.47
C GLU A 197 -2.29 -15.01 -9.80
N ARG A 198 -1.90 -15.32 -11.03
CA ARG A 198 -0.48 -15.29 -11.46
C ARG A 198 0.11 -13.90 -11.46
N GLU A 199 -0.69 -12.90 -11.81
CA GLU A 199 -0.26 -11.49 -11.71
C GLU A 199 -0.08 -11.08 -10.26
N ALA A 200 -1.04 -11.39 -9.39
CA ALA A 200 -0.96 -11.10 -7.96
C ALA A 200 0.24 -11.80 -7.30
N GLU A 201 0.51 -13.07 -7.64
CA GLU A 201 1.69 -13.79 -7.14
C GLU A 201 2.99 -13.14 -7.61
N ARG A 202 3.06 -12.74 -8.88
CA ARG A 202 4.24 -12.04 -9.42
C ARG A 202 4.45 -10.70 -8.73
N VAL A 203 3.39 -9.91 -8.56
CA VAL A 203 3.43 -8.61 -7.86
C VAL A 203 3.83 -8.80 -6.39
N ALA A 204 3.31 -9.82 -5.71
CA ALA A 204 3.69 -10.11 -4.33
C ALA A 204 5.18 -10.47 -4.21
N ARG A 205 5.69 -11.33 -5.09
CA ARG A 205 7.11 -11.69 -5.16
C ARG A 205 8.00 -10.49 -5.47
N GLU A 206 7.58 -9.63 -6.40
CA GLU A 206 8.30 -8.41 -6.76
C GLU A 206 8.30 -7.38 -5.61
N ALA A 207 7.17 -7.22 -4.91
CA ALA A 207 7.06 -6.34 -3.75
C ALA A 207 7.92 -6.82 -2.56
N GLU A 208 7.98 -8.13 -2.33
CA GLU A 208 8.87 -8.73 -1.33
C GLU A 208 10.34 -8.52 -1.70
N ALA A 209 10.72 -8.79 -2.96
CA ALA A 209 12.07 -8.57 -3.46
C ALA A 209 12.49 -7.09 -3.38
N ALA A 210 11.60 -6.17 -3.72
CA ALA A 210 11.82 -4.73 -3.61
C ALA A 210 11.96 -4.27 -2.14
N SER A 211 11.17 -4.85 -1.24
CA SER A 211 11.28 -4.56 0.19
C SER A 211 12.58 -5.10 0.77
N ALA A 212 13.00 -6.30 0.36
CA ALA A 212 14.28 -6.89 0.74
C ALA A 212 15.47 -6.12 0.15
N ALA A 213 15.36 -5.56 -1.06
CA ALA A 213 16.37 -4.67 -1.63
C ALA A 213 16.51 -3.38 -0.81
N ARG A 214 15.39 -2.69 -0.53
CA ARG A 214 15.38 -1.50 0.35
C ARG A 214 15.96 -1.78 1.74
N ALA A 215 15.66 -2.92 2.33
CA ALA A 215 16.21 -3.31 3.62
C ALA A 215 17.74 -3.50 3.56
N ARG A 216 18.26 -4.15 2.50
CA ARG A 216 19.70 -4.31 2.29
C ARG A 216 20.41 -2.97 2.09
N GLU A 217 19.82 -2.08 1.30
CA GLU A 217 20.33 -0.72 1.09
C GLU A 217 20.33 0.06 2.41
N ALA A 218 19.26 0.01 3.20
CA ALA A 218 19.18 0.67 4.50
C ALA A 218 20.28 0.20 5.47
N LEU A 219 20.56 -1.10 5.52
CA LEU A 219 21.68 -1.64 6.30
C LEU A 219 23.03 -1.12 5.81
N GLN A 220 23.23 -1.06 4.48
CA GLN A 220 24.45 -0.52 3.90
C GLN A 220 24.63 0.97 4.26
N PHE A 221 23.59 1.78 4.14
CA PHE A 221 23.61 3.19 4.55
C PHE A 221 23.96 3.34 6.03
N HIS A 222 23.39 2.50 6.90
CA HIS A 222 23.73 2.52 8.33
C HIS A 222 25.21 2.18 8.58
N THR A 223 25.76 1.19 7.87
CA THR A 223 27.19 0.86 8.00
C THR A 223 28.09 1.99 7.49
N TRP A 224 27.70 2.68 6.42
CA TRP A 224 28.43 3.83 5.90
C TRP A 224 28.39 5.01 6.85
N ALA A 225 27.22 5.34 7.42
CA ALA A 225 27.10 6.40 8.42
C ALA A 225 28.05 6.14 9.60
N ARG A 226 28.09 4.90 10.12
CA ARG A 226 29.01 4.54 11.21
C ARG A 226 30.48 4.66 10.80
N GLN A 227 30.84 4.31 9.57
CA GLN A 227 32.20 4.48 9.06
C GLN A 227 32.57 5.94 8.88
N GLU A 228 31.63 6.77 8.44
CA GLU A 228 31.78 8.22 8.30
C GLU A 228 31.99 8.89 9.68
N ASP A 229 31.21 8.52 10.70
CA ASP A 229 31.39 9.01 12.06
C ASP A 229 32.79 8.65 12.61
N ALA A 230 33.23 7.40 12.40
CA ALA A 230 34.57 6.97 12.79
C ALA A 230 35.67 7.74 12.04
N PHE A 231 35.44 8.04 10.75
CA PHE A 231 36.36 8.85 9.95
C PHE A 231 36.43 10.30 10.46
N HIS A 232 35.29 10.92 10.78
CA HIS A 232 35.23 12.26 11.37
C HIS A 232 35.96 12.32 12.71
N LEU A 233 35.77 11.31 13.57
CA LEU A 233 36.50 11.21 14.83
C LEU A 233 38.03 11.11 14.58
N HIS A 234 38.45 10.26 13.65
CA HIS A 234 39.87 10.10 13.31
C HIS A 234 40.47 11.40 12.75
N GLN A 235 39.75 12.09 11.86
CA GLN A 235 40.17 13.39 11.33
C GLN A 235 40.25 14.45 12.43
N ALA A 236 39.29 14.50 13.35
CA ALA A 236 39.30 15.43 14.48
C ALA A 236 40.52 15.19 15.38
N ARG A 237 40.83 13.92 15.69
CA ARG A 237 42.04 13.53 16.43
C ARG A 237 43.33 13.91 15.71
N LEU A 238 43.43 13.63 14.41
CA LEU A 238 44.60 13.99 13.61
C LEU A 238 44.82 15.50 13.55
N ARG A 239 43.74 16.27 13.36
CA ARG A 239 43.79 17.74 13.37
C ARG A 239 44.21 18.29 14.72
N SER A 240 43.68 17.74 15.81
CA SER A 240 44.09 18.06 17.19
C SER A 240 45.58 17.80 17.38
N GLN A 241 46.07 16.62 16.99
CA GLN A 241 47.49 16.26 17.09
C GLN A 241 48.41 17.23 16.34
N ILE A 242 48.02 17.66 15.14
CA ILE A 242 48.80 18.65 14.37
C ILE A 242 48.83 20.01 15.09
N ARG A 243 47.68 20.51 15.59
CA ARG A 243 47.62 21.81 16.29
C ARG A 243 48.43 21.83 17.57
N ILE A 244 48.43 20.71 18.31
CA ILE A 244 49.26 20.51 19.49
C ILE A 244 50.73 20.62 19.13
N ARG A 245 51.18 19.91 18.08
CA ARG A 245 52.57 19.94 17.61
C ARG A 245 53.00 21.33 17.12
N ASP A 246 52.08 22.06 16.50
CA ASP A 246 52.30 23.42 16.01
C ASP A 246 52.27 24.49 17.13
N GLY A 247 51.98 24.13 18.39
CA GLY A 247 51.91 25.06 19.53
C GLY A 247 50.68 25.97 19.54
N ARG A 248 49.64 25.61 18.79
CA ARG A 248 48.39 26.38 18.62
C ARG A 248 47.16 25.55 18.99
N ALA A 249 47.31 24.74 20.04
CA ALA A 249 46.28 23.85 20.54
C ALA A 249 45.06 24.64 21.02
N LYS A 250 43.86 24.20 20.64
CA LYS A 250 42.64 24.66 21.27
C LYS A 250 42.40 23.93 22.60
N PRO A 251 41.62 24.51 23.53
CA PRO A 251 41.21 23.83 24.77
C PRO A 251 40.61 22.43 24.52
N ILE A 252 39.78 22.26 23.47
CA ILE A 252 39.24 20.95 23.10
C ILE A 252 40.32 19.94 22.70
N ASP A 253 41.36 20.39 22.00
CA ASP A 253 42.44 19.52 21.51
C ASP A 253 43.21 18.92 22.71
N LEU A 254 43.44 19.74 23.74
CA LEU A 254 44.09 19.36 24.99
C LEU A 254 43.20 18.46 25.85
N LEU A 255 41.89 18.70 25.91
CA LEU A 255 40.96 17.85 26.64
C LEU A 255 40.81 16.48 25.97
N ALA A 256 40.63 16.45 24.64
CA ALA A 256 40.57 15.21 23.86
C ALA A 256 41.85 14.36 24.00
N TRP A 257 42.99 14.99 24.28
CA TRP A 257 44.26 14.29 24.50
C TRP A 257 44.20 13.33 25.70
N TYR A 258 43.58 13.71 26.81
CA TYR A 258 43.46 12.86 28.02
C TYR A 258 42.70 11.56 27.76
N VAL A 259 41.84 11.57 26.74
CA VAL A 259 41.02 10.42 26.35
C VAL A 259 41.70 9.59 25.27
N SER A 260 42.53 10.22 24.43
CA SER A 260 43.22 9.57 23.32
C SER A 260 44.59 8.99 23.70
N SER A 261 45.07 9.21 24.93
CA SER A 261 46.47 9.00 25.33
C SER A 261 46.91 7.57 25.63
N GLU A 262 46.18 6.53 25.20
CA GLU A 262 46.70 5.16 25.31
C GLU A 262 47.96 4.93 24.44
N GLU A 263 48.26 5.81 23.47
CA GLU A 263 49.30 5.57 22.45
C GLU A 263 50.37 6.66 22.29
N CYS A 264 50.32 7.76 23.05
CA CYS A 264 51.27 8.88 22.85
C CYS A 264 51.60 9.58 24.17
N VAL A 265 52.59 9.06 24.90
CA VAL A 265 52.85 9.43 26.31
C VAL A 265 54.02 10.42 26.49
N ASP A 266 54.78 10.75 25.45
CA ASP A 266 56.16 11.25 25.66
C ASP A 266 56.47 12.74 25.39
N ALA A 267 55.48 13.64 25.19
CA ALA A 267 55.81 15.02 24.79
C ALA A 267 55.04 16.18 25.44
N LEU A 268 53.99 15.94 26.24
CA LEU A 268 53.18 17.01 26.84
C LEU A 268 53.15 16.91 28.36
N GLU A 269 53.43 18.02 29.04
CA GLU A 269 53.22 18.17 30.48
C GLU A 269 51.71 18.12 30.75
N MET A 270 51.26 17.08 31.45
CA MET A 270 49.86 16.82 31.70
C MET A 270 49.36 17.72 32.84
N HIS A 271 48.64 18.81 32.51
CA HIS A 271 48.01 19.68 33.52
C HIS A 271 46.64 19.18 33.98
N GLU A 272 46.05 19.79 34.99
CA GLU A 272 44.68 19.47 35.39
C GLU A 272 43.67 20.01 34.35
N PRO A 273 42.64 19.26 33.92
CA PRO A 273 41.71 19.68 32.86
C PRO A 273 41.07 21.06 33.06
N TYR A 274 40.82 21.43 34.33
CA TYR A 274 40.26 22.72 34.73
C TYR A 274 41.17 23.91 34.42
N THR A 275 42.49 23.70 34.35
CA THR A 275 43.45 24.77 34.09
C THR A 275 43.31 25.35 32.69
N TYR A 276 42.90 24.53 31.71
CA TYR A 276 42.68 24.96 30.33
C TYR A 276 41.39 25.75 30.13
N LEU A 277 40.54 25.82 31.16
CA LEU A 277 39.29 26.58 31.14
C LEU A 277 39.46 27.96 31.79
N ASN A 278 40.48 28.12 32.63
CA ASN A 278 40.76 29.37 33.33
C ASN A 278 41.21 30.46 32.35
N GLY A 279 40.44 31.56 32.29
CA GLY A 279 40.77 32.73 31.46
C GLY A 279 40.22 32.71 30.04
N LEU A 280 39.40 31.71 29.67
CA LEU A 280 38.64 31.72 28.41
C LEU A 280 37.51 32.75 28.44
N GLN A 281 37.17 33.30 27.28
CA GLN A 281 36.00 34.16 27.15
C GLN A 281 34.71 33.33 27.11
N SER A 282 33.59 33.98 27.41
CA SER A 282 32.26 33.35 27.32
C SER A 282 31.95 32.76 25.94
N GLN A 283 32.46 33.37 24.86
CA GLN A 283 32.25 32.87 23.49
C GLN A 283 33.05 31.58 23.25
N ASP A 284 34.31 31.53 23.68
CA ASP A 284 35.16 30.36 23.53
C ASP A 284 34.64 29.15 24.32
N LEU A 285 34.01 29.40 25.48
CA LEU A 285 33.38 28.35 26.29
C LEU A 285 32.08 27.82 25.64
N GLU A 286 31.33 28.67 24.93
CA GLU A 286 30.15 28.26 24.15
C GLU A 286 30.57 27.42 22.95
N ASP A 287 31.63 27.83 22.22
CA ASP A 287 32.21 27.04 21.13
C ASP A 287 32.76 25.69 21.63
N LEU A 288 33.47 25.69 22.76
CA LEU A 288 33.98 24.47 23.39
C LEU A 288 32.85 23.50 23.75
N LEU A 289 31.70 24.00 24.19
CA LEU A 289 30.53 23.18 24.51
C LEU A 289 29.98 22.48 23.26
N GLU A 290 29.92 23.17 22.11
CA GLU A 290 29.51 22.55 20.84
C GLU A 290 30.53 21.52 20.37
N ASP A 291 31.82 21.83 20.46
CA ASP A 291 32.89 20.88 20.13
C ASP A 291 32.80 19.61 21.00
N ILE A 292 32.55 19.73 22.31
CA ILE A 292 32.35 18.58 23.22
C ILE A 292 31.15 17.73 22.79
N LYS A 293 30.03 18.34 22.38
CA LYS A 293 28.86 17.59 21.90
C LYS A 293 29.21 16.73 20.67
N VAL A 294 29.99 17.29 19.73
CA VAL A 294 30.46 16.53 18.56
C VAL A 294 31.28 15.31 19.00
N TYR A 295 32.20 15.45 19.96
CA TYR A 295 32.95 14.31 20.49
C TYR A 295 32.05 13.29 21.20
N LYS A 296 31.04 13.74 21.96
CA LYS A 296 30.05 12.84 22.59
C LYS A 296 29.24 12.04 21.59
N GLU A 297 28.86 12.63 20.46
CA GLU A 297 28.14 11.94 19.39
C GLU A 297 29.04 10.92 18.68
N LEU A 298 30.30 11.28 18.42
CA LEU A 298 31.23 10.46 17.65
C LEU A 298 31.89 9.32 18.45
N GLU A 299 32.12 9.46 19.77
CA GLU A 299 32.89 8.49 20.57
C GLU A 299 32.12 7.26 21.09
N ASN A 300 30.88 7.04 20.64
CA ASN A 300 30.13 5.78 20.73
C ASN A 300 30.31 5.00 22.06
N ASN A 301 30.03 5.67 23.18
CA ASN A 301 29.92 5.16 24.56
C ASN A 301 31.19 4.81 25.35
N ALA A 302 32.40 4.89 24.79
CA ALA A 302 33.61 4.55 25.56
C ALA A 302 33.90 5.59 26.67
N ASN A 303 33.80 6.88 26.35
CA ASN A 303 34.26 7.97 27.22
C ASN A 303 33.16 8.99 27.55
N GLN A 304 31.88 8.59 27.50
CA GLN A 304 30.77 9.51 27.75
C GLN A 304 30.86 10.16 29.12
N ALA A 305 31.17 9.38 30.18
CA ALA A 305 31.29 9.92 31.54
C ALA A 305 32.32 11.05 31.62
N TYR A 306 33.48 10.88 30.97
CA TYR A 306 34.50 11.92 30.91
C TYR A 306 33.96 13.20 30.24
N TRP A 307 33.32 13.07 29.08
CA TRP A 307 32.80 14.24 28.37
C TRP A 307 31.62 14.90 29.08
N GLU A 308 30.80 14.15 29.82
CA GLU A 308 29.75 14.70 30.70
C GLU A 308 30.36 15.49 31.87
N ASP A 309 31.42 14.97 32.48
CA ASP A 309 32.14 15.66 33.55
C ASP A 309 32.76 16.96 33.02
N VAL A 310 33.49 16.90 31.90
CA VAL A 310 34.07 18.07 31.24
C VAL A 310 32.99 19.09 30.86
N GLN A 311 31.87 18.64 30.29
CA GLN A 311 30.74 19.51 29.99
C GLN A 311 30.20 20.22 31.23
N THR A 312 30.06 19.51 32.34
CA THR A 312 29.57 20.08 33.61
C THR A 312 30.49 21.18 34.11
N ILE A 313 31.81 20.97 34.01
CA ILE A 313 32.82 21.95 34.41
C ILE A 313 32.74 23.21 33.54
N VAL A 314 32.67 23.04 32.21
CA VAL A 314 32.55 24.15 31.26
C VAL A 314 31.28 24.96 31.54
N LEU A 315 30.15 24.28 31.82
CA LEU A 315 28.88 24.94 32.16
C LEU A 315 28.95 25.72 33.47
N ASP A 316 29.65 25.22 34.49
CA ASP A 316 29.86 25.96 35.75
C ASP A 316 30.72 27.21 35.52
N GLU A 317 31.79 27.10 34.73
CA GLU A 317 32.66 28.23 34.43
C GLU A 317 31.93 29.32 33.63
N LEU A 318 31.14 28.91 32.65
CA LEU A 318 30.26 29.80 31.89
C LEU A 318 29.22 30.45 32.80
N SER A 319 28.68 29.70 33.77
CA SER A 319 27.77 30.22 34.78
C SER A 319 28.46 31.23 35.72
N LYS A 320 29.73 31.03 36.10
CA LYS A 320 30.53 32.01 36.86
C LYS A 320 30.69 33.30 36.08
N LEU A 321 31.09 33.23 34.81
CA LEU A 321 31.25 34.42 33.96
C LEU A 321 29.93 35.16 33.78
N ARG A 322 28.81 34.44 33.60
CA ARG A 322 27.47 35.04 33.54
C ARG A 322 27.07 35.71 34.86
N ARG A 323 27.39 35.11 36.02
CA ARG A 323 27.16 35.73 37.34
C ARG A 323 28.00 36.99 37.54
N LEU A 324 29.25 36.99 37.08
CA LEU A 324 30.13 38.16 37.15
C LEU A 324 29.70 39.28 36.20
N ALA A 325 29.16 38.94 35.02
CA ALA A 325 28.65 39.91 34.05
C ALA A 325 27.29 40.52 34.47
N ALA A 326 26.49 39.82 35.27
CA ALA A 326 25.19 40.26 35.76
C ALA A 326 25.10 40.20 37.31
N PRO A 327 25.81 41.08 38.03
CA PRO A 327 25.91 41.04 39.50
C PRO A 327 24.59 41.32 40.23
N ASP A 328 23.58 41.87 39.55
CA ASP A 328 22.35 42.39 40.18
C ASP A 328 21.20 41.36 40.27
N ALA A 329 21.38 40.14 39.74
CA ALA A 329 20.26 39.22 39.57
C ALA A 329 19.94 38.31 40.78
N ARG A 330 20.86 38.07 41.73
CA ARG A 330 20.59 37.21 42.91
C ARG A 330 21.43 37.59 44.14
N ARG A 331 20.85 38.34 45.07
CA ARG A 331 21.33 38.56 46.45
C ARG A 331 21.09 37.35 47.40
N ASP A 332 20.96 36.14 46.87
CA ASP A 332 20.68 34.92 47.67
C ASP A 332 21.90 33.97 47.81
N GLY A 333 23.08 34.40 47.38
CA GLY A 333 24.34 33.67 47.56
C GLY A 333 25.20 34.27 48.68
N VAL A 334 25.87 33.42 49.45
CA VAL A 334 26.90 33.81 50.43
C VAL A 334 27.89 34.78 49.78
N HIS A 335 28.11 35.94 50.40
CA HIS A 335 29.00 36.99 49.88
C HIS A 335 30.40 36.43 49.64
N GLN A 336 31.07 36.77 48.54
CA GLN A 336 32.38 36.20 48.16
C GLN A 336 33.41 36.26 49.31
N ALA A 337 33.44 37.36 50.06
CA ALA A 337 34.28 37.52 51.25
C ALA A 337 34.04 36.45 52.34
N VAL A 338 32.79 36.02 52.52
CA VAL A 338 32.44 34.97 53.49
C VAL A 338 32.79 33.58 52.93
N ALA A 339 32.72 33.38 51.62
CA ALA A 339 33.18 32.14 50.99
C ALA A 339 34.70 31.96 51.13
N ASP A 340 35.47 33.03 50.93
CA ASP A 340 36.93 33.05 51.10
C ASP A 340 37.31 32.74 52.56
N ASP A 341 36.64 33.34 53.55
CA ASP A 341 36.84 33.03 54.97
C ASP A 341 36.51 31.57 55.30
N VAL A 342 35.41 31.02 54.75
CA VAL A 342 35.01 29.62 54.98
C VAL A 342 36.03 28.65 54.39
N THR A 343 36.56 28.92 53.20
CA THR A 343 37.61 28.08 52.58
C THR A 343 38.92 28.16 53.35
N GLN A 344 39.30 29.34 53.88
CA GLN A 344 40.45 29.49 54.77
C GLN A 344 40.29 28.70 56.07
N VAL A 345 39.12 28.80 56.72
CA VAL A 345 38.83 28.04 57.95
C VAL A 345 38.86 26.54 57.67
N ALA A 346 38.30 26.08 56.55
CA ALA A 346 38.35 24.67 56.16
C ALA A 346 39.78 24.19 55.88
N HIS A 347 40.60 24.98 55.19
CA HIS A 347 42.03 24.69 54.99
C HIS A 347 42.79 24.64 56.32
N GLN A 348 42.52 25.57 57.23
CA GLN A 348 43.17 25.63 58.54
C GLN A 348 42.77 24.46 59.43
N GLN A 349 41.51 24.02 59.38
CA GLN A 349 41.03 22.82 60.07
C GLN A 349 41.65 21.55 59.49
N ARG A 350 41.78 21.44 58.16
CA ARG A 350 42.46 20.32 57.51
C ARG A 350 43.95 20.26 57.87
N MET A 351 44.64 21.38 57.86
CA MET A 351 46.06 21.46 58.24
C MET A 351 46.30 21.17 59.72
N SER A 352 45.37 21.58 60.60
CA SER A 352 45.45 21.28 62.03
C SER A 352 45.07 19.84 62.38
N LEU A 353 44.23 19.19 61.57
CA LEU A 353 44.02 17.73 61.62
C LEU A 353 45.28 16.99 61.16
N CYS A 354 45.88 17.35 60.02
CA CYS A 354 47.15 16.76 59.56
C CYS A 354 48.28 16.91 60.58
N ARG A 355 48.41 18.08 61.24
CA ARG A 355 49.42 18.29 62.30
C ARG A 355 49.16 17.46 63.56
N ARG A 356 47.89 17.14 63.88
CA ARG A 356 47.54 16.26 64.99
C ARG A 356 47.87 14.79 64.71
N TYR A 357 47.76 14.34 63.46
CA TYR A 357 48.14 12.99 63.03
C TYR A 357 49.65 12.78 62.87
N HIS A 358 50.46 13.84 62.84
CA HIS A 358 51.92 13.77 62.69
C HIS A 358 52.70 13.94 64.02
N ASN A 359 51.99 14.11 65.15
CA ASN A 359 52.55 14.19 66.51
C ASN A 359 52.10 13.02 67.41
N ILE A 360 51.63 11.93 66.79
CA ILE A 360 51.51 10.58 67.35
C ILE A 360 52.50 9.73 66.56
#